data_AF-A0A1L6HV58-F1
#
_entry.id   AF-A0A1L6HV58-F1
#
_cell.length_a   1.000
_cell.length_b   1.000
_cell.length_c   1.000
_cell.angle_alpha   90.00
_cell.angle_beta   90.00
_cell.angle_gamma   90.00
#
_symmetry.space_group_name_H-M   'P 1'
#
loop_
_entity.id
_entity.type
_entity.pdbx_description
1 polymer ?
#
loop_
_entity_poly.entity_id
_entity_poly.type
_entity_poly.pdbx_seq_one_letter_code
_entity_poly.pdbx_strand_id
1 'polypeptide(L)' 'MISASLSVLGPGEFIPPHRGPFRGVLRGYLVLTMPMHSDGTPAAFLTVDGSESCLRDGEFHLWDDTFEHSVE' A
#
# COMPACT_ATOMS: atom_id res chain seq x y z
N MET A 1 -0.43 -15.10 -14.74
CA MET A 1 -0.60 -15.73 -13.42
C MET A 1 -1.21 -14.70 -12.51
N ILE A 2 -2.23 -15.06 -11.73
CA ILE A 2 -2.84 -14.17 -10.72
C ILE A 2 -2.57 -14.84 -9.37
N SER A 3 -1.99 -14.09 -8.45
CA SER A 3 -1.78 -14.50 -7.06
C SER A 3 -2.38 -13.45 -6.14
N ALA A 4 -2.94 -13.90 -5.01
CA ALA A 4 -3.45 -13.02 -3.97
C ALA A 4 -3.02 -13.55 -2.60
N SER A 5 -2.72 -12.64 -1.70
CA SER A 5 -2.34 -12.92 -0.31
C SER A 5 -2.96 -11.86 0.60
N LEU A 6 -3.14 -12.21 1.87
CA LEU A 6 -3.45 -11.23 2.90
C LEU A 6 -2.13 -10.60 3.38
N SER A 7 -2.10 -9.27 3.43
CA SER A 7 -1.00 -8.49 3.96
C SER A 7 -1.50 -7.75 5.20
N VAL A 8 -0.83 -7.94 6.33
CA VAL A 8 -1.17 -7.27 7.60
C VAL A 8 0.06 -6.51 8.05
N LEU A 9 -0.12 -5.21 8.33
CA LEU A 9 0.91 -4.34 8.88
C LEU A 9 0.48 -3.93 10.29
N GLY A 10 1.37 -4.11 11.26
CA GLY A 10 1.13 -3.76 12.65
C GLY A 10 1.26 -2.25 12.90
N PRO A 11 0.73 -1.74 14.04
CA PRO A 11 0.91 -0.34 14.41
C PRO A 11 2.39 0.03 14.52
N GLY A 12 2.79 1.12 13.85
CA GLY A 12 4.16 1.64 13.86
C GLY A 12 5.17 0.83 13.03
N GLU A 13 4.71 -0.19 12.30
CA GLU A 13 5.55 -0.84 11.29
C GLU A 13 5.63 0.01 10.02
N PHE A 14 6.82 0.04 9.44
CA PHE A 14 7.11 0.83 8.25
C PHE A 14 7.83 -0.05 7.23
N ILE A 15 7.38 -0.01 5.98
CA ILE A 15 8.05 -0.65 4.86
C ILE A 15 8.89 0.42 4.14
N PRO A 16 10.23 0.32 4.21
CA PRO A 16 11.11 1.34 3.65
C PRO A 16 10.99 1.44 2.13
N PRO A 17 11.38 2.59 1.53
CA PRO A 17 11.36 2.79 0.10
C PRO A 17 12.16 1.72 -0.63
N HIS A 18 11.52 1.03 -1.57
CA HIS A 18 12.14 -0.02 -2.37
C HIS A 18 11.47 -0.13 -3.74
N ARG A 19 12.03 -1.00 -4.60
CA ARG A 19 11.51 -1.28 -5.93
C ARG A 19 11.30 -2.78 -6.11
N GLY A 20 10.24 -3.13 -6.81
CA GLY A 20 9.94 -4.49 -7.26
C GLY A 20 11.04 -4.97 -8.20
N PRO A 21 11.34 -6.28 -8.19
CA PRO A 21 12.48 -6.83 -8.93
C PRO A 21 12.24 -6.96 -10.45
N PHE A 22 10.98 -6.89 -10.91
CA PHE A 22 10.65 -7.23 -12.30
C PHE A 22 9.38 -6.54 -12.83
N ARG A 23 9.42 -6.02 -14.06
CA ARG A 23 8.34 -5.29 -14.76
C ARG A 23 7.27 -6.17 -15.42
N GLY A 24 6.99 -7.34 -14.86
CA GLY A 24 6.01 -8.28 -15.43
C GLY A 24 4.72 -8.43 -14.64
N VAL A 25 4.59 -7.72 -13.52
CA VAL A 25 3.42 -7.76 -12.65
C VAL A 25 2.97 -6.35 -12.30
N LEU A 26 1.66 -6.16 -12.16
CA LEU A 26 1.08 -5.03 -11.47
C LEU A 26 0.62 -5.49 -10.10
N ARG A 27 0.75 -4.63 -9.10
CA ARG A 27 0.35 -4.92 -7.72
C ARG A 27 -0.95 -4.20 -7.41
N GLY A 28 -1.89 -4.94 -6.81
CA GLY A 28 -3.16 -4.40 -6.36
C GLY A 28 -3.35 -4.61 -4.87
N TYR A 29 -3.76 -3.57 -4.14
CA TYR A 29 -4.26 -3.68 -2.77
C TYR A 29 -5.74 -3.36 -2.74
N LEU A 30 -6.53 -4.31 -2.24
CA LEU A 30 -7.86 -4.05 -1.72
C LEU A 30 -7.72 -3.88 -0.21
N VAL A 31 -7.98 -2.67 0.29
CA VAL A 31 -7.90 -2.39 1.72
C VAL A 31 -9.12 -2.99 2.40
N LEU A 32 -8.90 -4.00 3.25
CA LEU A 32 -9.99 -4.70 3.93
C LEU A 32 -10.37 -4.07 5.26
N THR A 33 -9.37 -3.55 5.98
CA THR A 33 -9.54 -2.89 7.28
C THR A 33 -8.40 -1.92 7.49
N MET A 34 -8.72 -0.68 7.81
CA MET A 34 -7.79 0.41 8.02
C MET A 34 -8.17 1.16 9.30
N PRO A 35 -7.28 1.17 10.30
CA PRO A 35 -7.45 2.03 11.47
C PRO A 35 -7.53 3.51 11.08
N MET A 36 -8.33 4.26 11.82
CA MET A 36 -8.50 5.70 11.63
C MET A 36 -7.96 6.43 12.85
N HIS A 37 -7.26 7.53 12.62
CA HIS A 37 -6.90 8.47 13.68
C HIS A 37 -8.14 9.24 14.18
N SER A 38 -8.01 9.90 15.34
CA SER A 38 -9.10 10.66 15.96
C SER A 38 -9.62 11.82 15.11
N ASP A 39 -8.81 12.31 14.16
CA ASP A 39 -9.17 13.36 13.21
C ASP A 39 -9.85 12.83 11.92
N GLY A 40 -10.05 11.50 11.82
CA GLY A 40 -10.67 10.87 10.66
C GLY A 40 -9.73 10.63 9.47
N THR A 41 -8.41 10.79 9.66
CA THR A 41 -7.41 10.40 8.66
C THR A 41 -7.06 8.91 8.79
N PRO A 42 -6.79 8.19 7.68
CA PRO A 42 -6.33 6.81 7.74
C PRO A 42 -4.95 6.70 8.39
N ALA A 43 -4.73 5.58 9.09
CA ALA A 43 -3.50 5.38 9.85
C ALA A 43 -2.30 4.94 9.01
N ALA A 44 -2.50 4.71 7.70
CA ALA A 44 -1.41 4.39 6.80
C ALA A 44 -1.63 4.91 5.37
N PHE A 45 -0.54 5.16 4.68
CA PHE A 45 -0.48 5.64 3.31
C PHE A 45 0.51 4.81 2.48
N LEU A 46 0.18 4.70 1.20
CA LEU A 46 1.06 4.12 0.19
C LEU A 46 1.65 5.27 -0.63
N THR A 47 2.99 5.33 -0.66
CA THR A 47 3.71 6.28 -1.52
C THR A 47 4.26 5.53 -2.72
N VAL A 48 3.98 6.01 -3.93
CA VAL A 48 4.52 5.45 -5.18
C VAL A 48 5.05 6.60 -6.04
N ASP A 49 6.34 6.56 -6.39
CA ASP A 49 7.01 7.60 -7.18
C ASP A 49 6.81 9.03 -6.64
N GLY A 50 6.82 9.16 -5.31
CA GLY A 50 6.59 10.44 -4.61
C GLY A 50 5.12 10.88 -4.55
N SER A 51 4.17 10.10 -5.08
CA SER A 51 2.74 10.36 -4.95
C SER A 51 2.16 9.57 -3.79
N GLU A 52 1.60 10.27 -2.80
CA GLU A 52 0.99 9.66 -1.63
C GLU A 52 -0.49 9.36 -1.85
N SER A 53 -0.91 8.20 -1.38
CA SER A 53 -2.29 7.72 -1.44
C SER A 53 -2.69 7.19 -0.07
N CYS A 54 -3.71 7.80 0.53
CA CYS A 54 -4.31 7.27 1.75
C CYS A 54 -5.00 5.94 1.45
N LEU A 55 -4.78 4.95 2.30
CA LEU A 55 -5.46 3.66 2.20
C LEU A 55 -6.75 3.72 3.02
N ARG A 56 -7.92 3.38 2.45
CA ARG A 56 -9.22 3.39 3.16
C ARG A 56 -9.99 2.12 2.89
N ASP A 57 -10.83 1.69 3.83
CA ASP A 57 -11.66 0.49 3.71
C ASP A 57 -12.43 0.44 2.39
N GLY A 58 -12.30 -0.69 1.69
CA GLY A 58 -12.96 -0.96 0.42
C GLY A 58 -12.31 -0.30 -0.80
N GLU A 59 -11.30 0.55 -0.63
CA GLU A 59 -10.59 1.13 -1.77
C GLU A 59 -9.63 0.12 -2.40
N PHE A 60 -9.62 0.13 -3.73
CA PHE A 60 -8.69 -0.66 -4.53
C PHE A 60 -7.65 0.24 -5.17
N HIS A 61 -6.39 -0.02 -4.87
CA HIS A 61 -5.23 0.66 -5.41
C HIS A 61 -4.52 -0.30 -6.37
N LEU A 62 -4.17 0.14 -7.58
CA LEU A 62 -3.43 -0.62 -8.58
C LEU A 62 -2.22 0.19 -9.05
N TRP A 63 -1.03 -0.38 -8.94
CA TRP A 63 0.21 0.30 -9.33
C TRP A 63 1.26 -0.67 -9.88
N ASP A 64 2.28 -0.08 -10.50
CA ASP A 64 3.50 -0.77 -10.93
C ASP A 64 4.51 -0.71 -9.78
N ASP A 65 4.82 -1.87 -9.17
CA ASP A 65 5.73 -1.92 -8.02
C ASP A 65 7.21 -1.71 -8.41
N THR A 66 7.54 -1.51 -9.68
CA THR A 66 8.91 -1.17 -10.10
C THR A 66 9.26 0.31 -9.95
N PHE A 67 8.25 1.16 -9.71
CA PHE A 67 8.47 2.49 -9.16
C PHE A 67 8.87 2.40 -7.69
N GLU A 68 9.63 3.38 -7.19
CA GLU A 68 9.98 3.42 -5.77
C GLU A 68 8.71 3.57 -4.94
N HIS A 69 8.55 2.71 -3.93
CA HIS A 69 7.37 2.71 -3.11
C HIS A 69 7.66 2.33 -1.65
N SER A 70 6.83 2.85 -0.74
CA SER A 70 6.90 2.64 0.71
C SER A 70 5.50 2.62 1.31
N VAL A 71 5.38 2.06 2.51
CA VAL A 71 4.15 2.09 3.32
C VAL A 71 4.51 2.52 4.73
N GLU A 72 3.78 3.50 5.25
CA GLU A 72 3.86 4.04 6.61
C GLU A 72 2.45 4.16 7.18
#